data_AF-A0A511V508-F1
#
_entry.id   AF-A0A511V508-F1
#
_cell.length_a   1.000
_cell.length_b   1.000
_cell.length_c   1.000
_cell.angle_alpha   90.00
_cell.angle_beta   90.00
_cell.angle_gamma   90.00
#
_symmetry.space_group_name_H-M   'P 1'
#
loop_
_entity.id
_entity.type
_entity.pdbx_description
1 polymer ?
#
loop_
_entity_poly.entity_id
_entity_poly.type
_entity_poly.pdbx_seq_one_letter_code
_entity_poly.pdbx_strand_id
1 'polypeptide(L)' 'MSEQSKEKQTTAEYTVLRRLRHNGDKLAPGKTVQLTEEEADRLIALGIVKAAEKPVEKTKSGGKNQGAGDPPKE' A
#
# COMPACT_ATOMS: atom_id res chain seq x y z
N MET A 1 -20.49 27.30 9.36
CA MET A 1 -19.37 26.33 9.36
C MET A 1 -19.14 25.94 7.92
N SER A 2 -18.13 26.52 7.26
CA SER A 2 -17.79 26.14 5.90
C SER A 2 -16.94 24.88 5.95
N GLU A 3 -17.60 23.73 5.80
CA GLU A 3 -16.92 22.47 5.51
C GLU A 3 -16.29 22.62 4.13
N GLN A 4 -15.03 23.06 4.10
CA GLN A 4 -14.19 22.97 2.92
C GLN A 4 -14.12 21.50 2.54
N SER A 5 -14.77 21.17 1.44
CA SER A 5 -14.62 19.96 0.66
C SER A 5 -13.14 19.74 0.40
N LYS A 6 -12.48 19.04 1.32
CA LYS A 6 -11.12 18.56 1.19
C LYS A 6 -11.21 17.47 0.14
N GLU A 7 -11.03 17.86 -1.12
CA GLU A 7 -10.74 16.95 -2.23
C GLU A 7 -9.71 15.95 -1.69
N LYS A 8 -10.18 14.75 -1.36
CA LYS A 8 -9.31 13.68 -0.91
C LYS A 8 -8.52 13.31 -2.15
N GLN A 9 -7.33 13.90 -2.31
CA GLN A 9 -6.33 13.38 -3.22
C GLN A 9 -6.12 11.92 -2.82
N THR A 10 -6.70 11.01 -3.59
CA THR A 10 -6.55 9.58 -3.40
C THR A 10 -5.14 9.23 -3.80
N THR A 11 -4.24 9.15 -2.83
CA THR A 11 -2.91 8.59 -3.03
C THR A 11 -2.97 7.07 -2.87
N ALA A 12 -2.34 6.35 -3.78
CA ALA A 12 -2.23 4.91 -3.76
C ALA A 12 -0.74 4.49 -3.77
N GLU A 13 -0.47 3.27 -3.33
CA GLU A 13 0.88 2.73 -3.30
C GLU A 13 1.22 2.07 -4.65
N TYR A 14 2.36 2.46 -5.20
CA TYR A 14 2.89 1.96 -6.46
C TYR A 14 4.29 1.42 -6.26
N THR A 15 4.60 0.31 -6.93
CA THR A 15 5.95 -0.25 -6.94
C THR A 15 6.76 0.36 -8.07
N VAL A 16 7.92 0.89 -7.74
CA VAL A 16 8.89 1.44 -8.68
C VAL A 16 9.56 0.31 -9.45
N LEU A 17 9.45 0.31 -10.78
CA LEU A 17 10.08 -0.67 -11.67
C LEU A 17 11.42 -0.18 -12.21
N ARG A 18 11.59 1.14 -12.32
CA ARG A 18 12.83 1.80 -12.77
C ARG A 18 13.14 2.98 -11.87
N ARG A 19 14.43 3.35 -11.75
CA ARG A 19 14.87 4.49 -10.92
C ARG A 19 13.97 5.71 -11.13
N LEU A 20 13.22 6.07 -10.10
CA LEU A 20 12.29 7.19 -10.10
C LEU A 20 12.85 8.30 -9.21
N ARG A 21 12.78 9.54 -9.70
CA ARG A 21 13.00 10.72 -8.88
C ARG A 21 11.66 11.40 -8.64
N HIS A 22 11.24 11.49 -7.39
CA HIS A 22 9.96 12.08 -7.03
C HIS A 22 10.13 12.84 -5.72
N ASN A 23 9.66 14.09 -5.65
CA ASN A 23 9.78 14.98 -4.49
C ASN A 23 11.21 15.14 -3.92
N GLY A 24 12.24 15.04 -4.77
CA GLY A 24 13.64 15.12 -4.35
C GLY A 24 14.24 13.78 -3.89
N ASP A 25 13.40 12.77 -3.67
CA ASP A 25 13.82 11.42 -3.33
C ASP A 25 14.18 10.60 -4.57
N LYS A 26 15.23 9.78 -4.45
CA LYS A 26 15.63 8.80 -5.47
C LYS A 26 15.16 7.42 -5.05
N LEU A 27 14.11 6.96 -5.69
CA LEU A 27 13.53 5.64 -5.46
C LEU A 27 14.19 4.62 -6.38
N ALA A 28 14.78 3.59 -5.79
CA ALA A 28 15.31 2.45 -6.51
C ALA A 28 14.19 1.54 -7.01
N PRO A 29 14.41 0.77 -8.10
CA PRO A 29 13.47 -0.27 -8.50
C PRO A 29 13.25 -1.27 -7.34
N GLY A 30 12.01 -1.70 -7.14
CA GLY A 30 11.56 -2.54 -6.03
C GLY A 30 11.11 -1.77 -4.79
N LYS A 31 11.28 -0.44 -4.74
CA LYS A 31 10.70 0.40 -3.67
C LYS A 31 9.23 0.69 -3.95
N THR A 32 8.47 0.90 -2.89
CA THR A 32 7.10 1.42 -2.96
C THR A 32 7.09 2.93 -2.79
N VAL A 33 6.18 3.60 -3.47
CA VAL A 33 5.98 5.05 -3.42
C VAL A 33 4.49 5.34 -3.41
N GLN A 34 4.08 6.35 -2.64
CA GLN A 34 2.71 6.85 -2.66
C GLN A 34 2.61 7.93 -3.73
N LEU A 35 1.73 7.72 -4.71
CA LEU A 35 1.48 8.66 -5.80
C LEU A 35 -0.01 8.93 -5.89
N THR A 36 -0.36 10.12 -6.34
CA THR A 36 -1.72 10.45 -6.77
C THR A 36 -2.05 9.67 -8.06
N GLU A 37 -3.35 9.46 -8.33
CA GLU A 37 -3.77 8.79 -9.58
C GLU A 37 -3.20 9.47 -10.83
N GLU A 38 -3.21 10.81 -10.89
CA GLU A 38 -2.68 11.56 -12.03
C GLU A 38 -1.17 11.40 -12.24
N GLU A 39 -0.40 11.37 -11.15
CA GLU A 39 1.05 11.17 -11.24
C GLU A 39 1.39 9.71 -11.57
N ALA A 40 0.66 8.78 -10.96
CA ALA A 40 0.82 7.36 -11.21
C ALA A 40 0.50 7.01 -12.66
N ASP A 41 -0.58 7.54 -13.25
CA ASP A 41 -0.97 7.28 -14.64
C ASP A 41 0.16 7.63 -15.62
N ARG A 42 0.76 8.81 -15.47
CA ARG A 42 1.93 9.22 -16.28
C ARG A 42 3.12 8.28 -16.09
N LEU A 43 3.40 7.87 -14.86
CA LEU A 43 4.53 6.99 -14.55
C LEU A 43 4.28 5.54 -14.98
N ILE A 44 3.04 5.08 -15.00
CA ILE A 44 2.61 3.78 -15.50
C ILE A 44 2.71 3.76 -17.02
N ALA A 45 2.24 4.81 -17.70
CA ALA A 45 2.36 4.96 -19.15
C ALA A 45 3.83 4.92 -19.61
N LEU A 46 4.75 5.44 -18.80
CA LEU A 46 6.20 5.39 -19.04
C LEU A 46 6.85 4.06 -18.61
N GLY A 47 6.11 3.16 -17.95
CA GLY A 47 6.63 1.89 -17.42
C GLY A 47 7.64 2.07 -16.27
N ILE A 48 7.53 3.17 -15.53
CA ILE A 48 8.42 3.51 -14.41
C ILE A 48 7.91 2.93 -13.10
N VAL A 49 6.58 2.92 -12.91
CA VAL A 49 5.92 2.34 -11.73
C VAL A 49 4.80 1.40 -12.18
N LYS A 50 4.39 0.49 -11.30
CA LYS A 50 3.17 -0.31 -11.44
C LYS A 50 2.33 -0.19 -10.19
N ALA A 51 1.01 -0.40 -10.30
CA ALA A 51 0.18 -0.58 -9.13
C ALA A 51 0.82 -1.64 -8.23
N ALA A 52 1.08 -1.30 -6.97
CA ALA A 52 1.41 -2.33 -6.01
C ALA A 52 0.13 -3.14 -5.87
N GLU A 53 0.08 -4.32 -6.48
CA GLU A 53 -0.99 -5.26 -6.20
C GLU A 53 -1.01 -5.40 -4.69
N LYS A 54 -2.06 -4.85 -4.07
CA LYS A 54 -2.24 -4.84 -2.63
C LYS A 54 -1.84 -6.24 -2.15
N PRO A 55 -0.98 -6.39 -1.12
CA PRO A 55 -1.05 -7.64 -0.40
C PRO A 55 -2.51 -7.74 -0.03
N VAL A 56 -3.21 -8.71 -0.62
CA VAL A 56 -4.54 -9.11 -0.20
C VAL A 56 -4.45 -9.10 1.30
N GLU A 57 -5.09 -8.09 1.90
CA GLU A 57 -5.17 -7.94 3.32
C GLU A 57 -5.82 -9.26 3.70
N LYS A 58 -5.00 -10.19 4.20
CA LYS A 58 -5.49 -11.35 4.91
C LYS A 58 -6.16 -10.71 6.09
N THR A 59 -7.41 -10.33 5.91
CA THR A 59 -8.43 -10.20 6.92
C THR A 59 -8.58 -11.60 7.50
N LYS A 60 -7.53 -12.04 8.22
CA LYS A 60 -7.69 -12.95 9.33
C LYS A 60 -8.20 -12.07 10.46
N SER A 61 -9.43 -11.63 10.28
CA SER A 61 -10.32 -11.19 11.34
C SER A 61 -10.19 -12.23 12.45
N GLY A 62 -9.85 -11.74 13.64
CA GLY A 62 -9.58 -12.59 14.79
C GLY A 62 -10.80 -13.42 15.18
N GLY A 63 -10.57 -14.69 15.46
CA GLY A 63 -11.36 -15.45 16.41
C GLY A 63 -10.58 -15.51 17.71
N LYS A 64 -10.96 -14.67 18.68
CA LYS A 64 -10.54 -14.80 20.08
C LYS A 64 -11.23 -16.02 20.70
N ASN A 65 -10.57 -16.59 21.71
CA ASN A 65 -11.11 -17.40 22.80
C ASN A 65 -11.54 -18.85 22.48
N GLN A 66 -10.84 -19.82 23.06
CA GLN A 66 -11.29 -20.49 24.29
C GLN A 66 -10.21 -21.46 24.79
N GLY A 67 -9.94 -21.41 26.09
CA GLY A 67 -9.11 -22.39 26.77
C GLY A 67 -9.81 -23.75 26.87
N ALA A 68 -9.02 -24.79 26.76
CA ALA A 68 -9.15 -26.12 27.35
C ALA A 68 -7.79 -26.76 27.07
N GLY A 69 -6.90 -26.91 28.04
CA GLY A 69 -6.99 -27.94 29.07
C GLY A 69 -5.83 -28.90 28.81
N ASP A 70 -4.94 -29.02 29.79
CA ASP A 70 -3.95 -30.09 30.01
C ASP A 70 -3.94 -31.27 29.02
N PRO A 71 -2.80 -31.65 28.42
CA PRO A 71 -2.56 -33.04 28.07
C PRO A 71 -1.95 -33.78 29.28
N PRO A 72 -2.45 -34.99 29.62
CA PRO A 72 -2.10 -35.70 30.84
C PRO A 72 -0.68 -36.26 30.78
N LYS A 73 -0.10 -36.44 31.97
CA LYS A 73 1.10 -37.24 32.23
C LYS A 73 0.87 -38.70 31.86
N GLU A 74 1.84 -39.31 31.18
CA GLU A 74 2.22 -40.71 31.42
C GLU A 74 3.74 -40.83 31.36
#